data_AF-A0A843LR62-F1
#
_entry.id   AF-A0A843LR62-F1
#
_cell.length_a   1.000
_cell.length_b   1.000
_cell.length_c   1.000
_cell.angle_alpha   90.00
_cell.angle_beta   90.00
_cell.angle_gamma   90.00
#
_symmetry.space_group_name_H-M   'P 1'
#
loop_
_entity.id
_entity.type
_entity.pdbx_description
1 polymer ?
#
loop_
_entity_poly.entity_id
_entity_poly.type
_entity_poly.pdbx_seq_one_letter_code
_entity_poly.pdbx_strand_id
1 'polypeptide(L)'
;MSGLLFLSLISTGNAVMTTLPKVQLPLAPPAQEPPFDDSKFFDRVNTTIYQICTGESLPVGKINNALHDSLAETYYTLIRMNISQEQYPRAEEIVSFLSYTLTLMEKYLDYESEQNTFSPVDMGNTPYKDLELWYDAAAGVWKKISQDYPDAKMYDMPAPIEPKKWIIGEVP
;
A
#
# COMPACT_ATOMS: atom_id res chain seq x y z
N MET A 1 45.10 -26.79 30.92
CA MET A 1 43.87 -25.98 30.90
C MET A 1 43.88 -25.16 29.62
N SER A 2 43.27 -25.66 28.55
CA SER A 2 43.15 -24.94 27.27
C SER A 2 41.86 -24.12 27.28
N GLY A 3 41.99 -22.80 27.29
CA GLY A 3 40.86 -21.88 27.12
C GLY A 3 40.54 -21.70 25.64
N LEU A 4 39.36 -22.16 25.21
CA LEU A 4 38.80 -21.80 23.91
C LEU A 4 38.28 -20.36 23.95
N LEU A 5 38.91 -19.49 23.16
CA LEU A 5 38.39 -18.16 22.81
C LEU A 5 37.27 -18.33 21.77
N PHE A 6 36.02 -18.13 22.20
CA PHE A 6 34.90 -17.97 21.29
C PHE A 6 34.92 -16.54 20.73
N LEU A 7 35.42 -16.39 19.50
CA LEU A 7 35.20 -15.20 18.69
C LEU A 7 33.77 -15.26 18.15
N SER A 8 32.83 -14.57 18.79
CA SER A 8 31.52 -14.32 18.19
C SER A 8 31.71 -13.29 17.07
N LEU A 9 31.71 -13.75 15.82
CA LEU A 9 31.48 -12.90 14.66
C LEU A 9 30.07 -12.32 14.81
N ILE A 10 29.99 -11.08 15.30
CA ILE A 10 28.78 -10.27 15.18
C ILE A 10 28.64 -10.04 13.67
N SER A 11 27.76 -10.82 13.05
CA SER A 11 27.30 -10.52 11.70
C SER A 11 26.68 -9.12 11.77
N THR A 12 27.44 -8.13 11.31
CA THR A 12 26.89 -6.83 10.93
C THR A 12 26.01 -7.11 9.71
N GLY A 13 24.77 -7.53 9.97
CA GLY A 13 23.74 -7.56 8.97
C GLY A 13 23.65 -6.15 8.41
N ASN A 14 24.04 -5.99 7.14
CA ASN A 14 23.73 -4.80 6.39
C ASN A 14 22.21 -4.64 6.46
N ALA A 15 21.76 -3.69 7.28
CA ALA A 15 20.42 -3.16 7.14
C ALA A 15 20.38 -2.56 5.74
N VAL A 16 19.91 -3.35 4.78
CA VAL A 16 19.52 -2.83 3.48
C VAL A 16 18.43 -1.82 3.80
N MET A 17 18.76 -0.53 3.75
CA MET A 17 17.75 0.49 3.59
C MET A 17 17.04 0.15 2.29
N THR A 18 15.96 -0.62 2.39
CA THR A 18 15.00 -0.77 1.30
C THR A 18 14.41 0.61 1.12
N THR A 19 14.93 1.34 0.13
CA THR A 19 14.26 2.55 -0.36
C THR A 19 12.82 2.18 -0.63
N LEU A 20 11.86 2.88 0.01
CA LEU A 20 10.44 2.64 -0.20
C LEU A 20 10.15 2.66 -1.71
N PRO A 21 9.20 1.83 -2.18
CA PRO A 21 8.83 1.86 -3.59
C PRO A 21 8.36 3.27 -3.97
N LYS A 22 8.57 3.65 -5.23
CA LYS A 22 8.16 4.96 -5.72
C LYS A 22 6.63 5.06 -5.70
N VAL A 23 6.09 6.14 -5.14
CA VAL A 23 4.66 6.48 -5.23
C VAL A 23 4.23 6.67 -6.69
N GLN A 24 2.95 6.47 -7.01
CA GLN A 24 2.47 6.57 -8.40
C GLN A 24 2.68 7.99 -8.95
N LEU A 25 2.21 9.00 -8.21
CA LEU A 25 2.33 10.42 -8.54
C LEU A 25 2.47 11.23 -7.25
N PRO A 26 3.49 12.09 -7.13
CA PRO A 26 3.61 12.95 -5.95
C PRO A 26 2.52 14.03 -5.94
N LEU A 27 2.33 14.65 -4.77
CA LEU A 27 1.56 15.88 -4.62
C LEU A 27 2.15 16.99 -5.50
N ALA A 28 1.29 17.85 -6.08
CA ALA A 28 1.74 19.05 -6.78
C ALA A 28 2.57 19.93 -5.84
N PRO A 29 3.58 20.69 -6.32
CA PRO A 29 4.45 21.50 -5.45
C PRO A 29 3.66 22.41 -4.49
N PRO A 30 4.23 22.73 -3.31
CA PRO A 30 3.53 23.51 -2.30
C PRO A 30 3.11 24.88 -2.85
N ALA A 31 1.88 25.27 -2.53
CA ALA A 31 1.28 26.52 -2.90
C ALA A 31 2.07 27.70 -2.33
N GLN A 32 2.34 28.71 -3.17
CA GLN A 32 2.97 29.96 -2.72
C GLN A 32 1.93 31.02 -2.33
N GLU A 33 0.73 30.96 -2.92
CA GLU A 33 -0.31 31.97 -2.75
C GLU A 33 -1.71 31.31 -2.60
N PRO A 34 -2.64 31.98 -1.87
CA PRO A 34 -4.01 31.52 -1.71
C PRO A 34 -4.85 31.62 -3.00
N PRO A 35 -6.00 30.92 -3.10
CA PRO A 35 -6.64 30.14 -2.04
C PRO A 35 -6.02 28.75 -1.85
N PHE A 36 -5.86 28.36 -0.59
CA PHE A 36 -5.38 27.01 -0.22
C PHE A 36 -6.55 26.04 -0.06
N ASP A 37 -6.34 24.80 -0.51
CA ASP A 37 -7.31 23.71 -0.44
C ASP A 37 -7.19 22.88 0.86
N ASP A 38 -6.35 23.28 1.82
CA ASP A 38 -5.97 22.49 3.00
C ASP A 38 -7.16 21.85 3.72
N SER A 39 -8.18 22.63 4.09
CA SER A 39 -9.36 22.10 4.77
C SER A 39 -10.06 21.03 3.94
N LYS A 40 -10.26 21.29 2.65
CA LYS A 40 -10.94 20.39 1.72
C LYS A 40 -10.11 19.11 1.47
N PHE A 41 -8.79 19.25 1.47
CA PHE A 41 -7.87 18.13 1.36
C PHE A 41 -8.01 17.21 2.57
N PHE A 42 -7.87 17.75 3.79
CA PHE A 42 -7.95 16.94 5.01
C PHE A 42 -9.35 16.35 5.24
N ASP A 43 -10.42 17.05 4.90
CA ASP A 43 -11.79 16.50 4.99
C ASP A 43 -11.95 15.24 4.11
N ARG A 44 -11.43 15.28 2.89
CA ARG A 44 -11.49 14.15 1.94
C ARG A 44 -10.61 12.99 2.37
N VAL A 45 -9.39 13.29 2.80
CA VAL A 45 -8.46 12.29 3.32
C VAL A 45 -9.04 11.59 4.54
N ASN A 46 -9.57 12.34 5.51
CA ASN A 46 -10.11 11.78 6.74
C ASN A 46 -11.21 10.77 6.42
N THR A 47 -12.15 11.15 5.56
CA THR A 47 -13.21 10.26 5.10
C THR A 47 -12.64 8.97 4.49
N THR A 48 -11.64 9.11 3.62
CA THR A 48 -11.02 7.96 2.94
C THR A 48 -10.28 7.05 3.92
N ILE A 49 -9.47 7.61 4.82
CA ILE A 49 -8.70 6.85 5.80
C ILE A 49 -9.64 6.05 6.72
N TYR A 50 -10.71 6.65 7.23
CA TYR A 50 -11.66 5.91 8.06
C TYR A 50 -12.43 4.81 7.31
N GLN A 51 -12.53 4.90 5.97
CA GLN A 51 -13.12 3.84 5.15
C GLN A 51 -12.17 2.64 4.95
N ILE A 52 -10.87 2.88 4.81
CA ILE A 52 -9.88 1.83 4.54
C ILE A 52 -9.23 1.27 5.80
N CYS A 53 -9.05 2.10 6.84
CA CYS A 53 -8.37 1.73 8.08
C CYS A 53 -9.37 1.29 9.16
N THR A 54 -10.04 0.17 8.90
CA THR A 54 -11.01 -0.45 9.81
C THR A 54 -10.40 -1.45 10.80
N GLY A 55 -9.15 -1.88 10.54
CA GLY A 55 -8.51 -3.00 11.23
C GLY A 55 -8.90 -4.39 10.69
N GLU A 56 -9.70 -4.45 9.63
CA GLU A 56 -9.97 -5.69 8.89
C GLU A 56 -9.03 -5.82 7.69
N SER A 57 -9.04 -6.97 7.02
CA SER A 57 -8.28 -7.15 5.78
C SER A 57 -8.73 -6.16 4.71
N LEU A 58 -7.77 -5.56 3.99
CA LEU A 58 -8.09 -4.60 2.93
C LEU A 58 -9.05 -5.23 1.90
N PRO A 59 -10.21 -4.62 1.62
CA PRO A 59 -11.16 -5.17 0.66
C PRO A 59 -10.61 -5.01 -0.75
N VAL A 60 -10.18 -6.11 -1.38
CA VAL A 60 -9.54 -6.12 -2.71
C VAL A 60 -10.16 -7.17 -3.64
N GLY A 61 -9.69 -7.22 -4.89
CA GLY A 61 -10.17 -8.13 -5.90
C GLY A 61 -11.39 -7.60 -6.67
N LYS A 62 -11.80 -8.33 -7.71
CA LYS A 62 -12.82 -7.89 -8.70
C LYS A 62 -14.18 -7.54 -8.10
N ILE A 63 -14.49 -8.06 -6.91
CA ILE A 63 -15.74 -7.76 -6.19
C ILE A 63 -15.70 -6.41 -5.46
N ASN A 64 -14.51 -5.86 -5.21
CA ASN A 64 -14.29 -4.64 -4.44
C ASN A 64 -13.87 -3.44 -5.31
N ASN A 65 -14.20 -3.48 -6.61
CA ASN A 65 -13.87 -2.40 -7.56
C ASN A 65 -14.40 -1.03 -7.12
N ALA A 66 -15.54 -0.97 -6.43
CA ALA A 66 -16.08 0.29 -5.95
C ALA A 66 -15.15 1.00 -4.94
N LEU A 67 -14.51 0.25 -4.04
CA LEU A 67 -13.54 0.82 -3.09
C LEU A 67 -12.27 1.27 -3.81
N HIS A 68 -11.78 0.43 -4.73
CA HIS A 68 -10.64 0.77 -5.59
C HIS A 68 -10.87 2.08 -6.34
N ASP A 69 -12.00 2.19 -7.05
CA ASP A 69 -12.32 3.35 -7.89
C ASP A 69 -12.49 4.61 -7.04
N SER A 70 -13.14 4.50 -5.88
CA SER A 70 -13.29 5.60 -4.92
C SER A 70 -11.93 6.08 -4.38
N LEU A 71 -11.02 5.15 -4.07
CA LEU A 71 -9.67 5.49 -3.61
C LEU A 71 -8.87 6.15 -4.74
N ALA A 72 -8.93 5.61 -5.96
CA ALA A 72 -8.26 6.17 -7.13
C ALA A 72 -8.74 7.59 -7.44
N GLU A 73 -10.06 7.81 -7.47
CA GLU A 73 -10.66 9.13 -7.69
C GLU A 73 -10.19 10.12 -6.63
N THR A 74 -10.24 9.71 -5.35
CA THR A 74 -9.83 10.57 -4.24
C THR A 74 -8.35 10.89 -4.34
N TYR A 75 -7.49 9.89 -4.53
CA TYR A 75 -6.06 10.07 -4.69
C TYR A 75 -5.71 11.05 -5.83
N TYR A 76 -6.24 10.83 -7.04
CA TYR A 76 -5.96 11.71 -8.18
C TYR A 76 -6.56 13.11 -8.03
N THR A 77 -7.57 13.28 -7.18
CA THR A 77 -8.06 14.60 -6.78
C THR A 77 -7.09 15.28 -5.82
N LEU A 78 -6.67 14.58 -4.77
CA LEU A 78 -5.82 15.10 -3.70
C LEU A 78 -4.47 15.58 -4.21
N ILE A 79 -3.81 14.81 -5.09
CA ILE A 79 -2.48 15.16 -5.61
C ILE A 79 -2.46 16.47 -6.43
N ARG A 80 -3.63 16.96 -6.85
CA ARG A 80 -3.78 18.19 -7.65
C ARG A 80 -4.25 19.39 -6.83
N MET A 81 -4.50 19.22 -5.53
CA MET A 81 -4.98 20.29 -4.66
C MET A 81 -3.87 21.29 -4.33
N ASN A 82 -4.25 22.55 -4.13
CA ASN A 82 -3.33 23.64 -3.82
C ASN A 82 -3.01 23.66 -2.32
N ILE A 83 -2.04 22.87 -1.88
CA ILE A 83 -1.70 22.69 -0.44
C ILE A 83 -0.69 23.74 0.02
N SER A 84 -0.96 24.39 1.15
CA SER A 84 -0.06 25.38 1.73
C SER A 84 1.29 24.78 2.13
N GLN A 85 2.35 25.60 2.13
CA GLN A 85 3.69 25.18 2.56
C GLN A 85 3.70 24.57 3.97
N GLU A 86 2.86 25.07 4.87
CA GLU A 86 2.77 24.60 6.25
C GLU A 86 2.22 23.16 6.32
N GLN A 87 1.16 22.88 5.55
CA GLN A 87 0.50 21.56 5.56
C GLN A 87 1.15 20.54 4.63
N TYR A 88 2.02 20.99 3.72
CA TYR A 88 2.61 20.16 2.68
C TYR A 88 3.29 18.88 3.18
N PRO A 89 4.18 18.90 4.21
CA PRO A 89 4.87 17.67 4.64
C PRO A 89 3.89 16.60 5.13
N ARG A 90 2.85 17.02 5.85
CA ARG A 90 1.80 16.12 6.34
C ARG A 90 0.95 15.57 5.19
N ALA A 91 0.58 16.43 4.24
CA ALA A 91 -0.16 16.03 3.05
C ALA A 91 0.62 15.04 2.18
N GLU A 92 1.93 15.20 2.05
CA GLU A 92 2.81 14.31 1.30
C GLU A 92 2.88 12.89 1.92
N GLU A 93 2.98 12.77 3.25
CA GLU A 93 2.95 11.47 3.93
C GLU A 93 1.61 10.76 3.71
N ILE A 94 0.51 11.48 3.84
CA ILE A 94 -0.84 10.95 3.60
C ILE A 94 -1.00 10.46 2.15
N VAL A 95 -0.60 11.28 1.16
CA VAL A 95 -0.69 10.92 -0.26
C VAL A 95 0.17 9.69 -0.56
N SER A 96 1.33 9.57 0.08
CA SER A 96 2.19 8.40 -0.05
C SER A 96 1.51 7.14 0.48
N PHE A 97 0.87 7.22 1.65
CA PHE A 97 0.07 6.13 2.21
C PHE A 97 -1.06 5.68 1.26
N LEU A 98 -1.85 6.63 0.75
CA LEU A 98 -2.93 6.34 -0.18
C LEU A 98 -2.40 5.76 -1.50
N SER A 99 -1.26 6.25 -2.01
CA SER A 99 -0.62 5.71 -3.21
C SER A 99 -0.21 4.25 -3.02
N TYR A 100 0.42 3.90 -1.89
CA TYR A 100 0.83 2.52 -1.63
C TYR A 100 -0.35 1.60 -1.44
N THR A 101 -1.39 2.07 -0.76
CA THR A 101 -2.65 1.34 -0.61
C THR A 101 -3.29 1.07 -1.97
N LEU A 102 -3.40 2.10 -2.82
CA LEU A 102 -3.99 1.96 -4.16
C LEU A 102 -3.19 0.99 -5.03
N THR A 103 -1.86 1.11 -5.05
CA THR A 103 -1.01 0.18 -5.80
C THR A 103 -1.08 -1.25 -5.28
N LEU A 104 -1.23 -1.45 -3.97
CA LEU A 104 -1.49 -2.78 -3.40
C LEU A 104 -2.81 -3.37 -3.95
N MET A 105 -3.89 -2.57 -4.03
CA MET A 105 -5.17 -3.02 -4.59
C MET A 105 -5.05 -3.39 -6.07
N GLU A 106 -4.38 -2.54 -6.87
CA GLU A 106 -4.11 -2.79 -8.29
C GLU A 106 -3.31 -4.08 -8.49
N LYS A 107 -2.25 -4.27 -7.72
CA LYS A 107 -1.41 -5.48 -7.81
C LYS A 107 -2.12 -6.73 -7.34
N TYR A 108 -3.04 -6.61 -6.37
CA TYR A 108 -3.87 -7.74 -5.98
C TYR A 108 -4.85 -8.13 -7.10
N LEU A 109 -5.41 -7.16 -7.84
CA LEU A 109 -6.26 -7.44 -9.01
C LEU A 109 -5.50 -8.17 -10.12
N ASP A 110 -4.26 -7.76 -10.40
CA ASP A 110 -3.36 -8.43 -11.33
C ASP A 110 -3.11 -9.89 -10.87
N TYR A 111 -2.73 -10.05 -9.60
CA TYR A 111 -2.51 -11.36 -8.97
C TYR A 111 -3.73 -12.27 -9.06
N GLU A 112 -4.93 -11.77 -8.73
CA GLU A 112 -6.18 -12.51 -8.84
C GLU A 112 -6.48 -12.93 -10.29
N SER A 113 -6.21 -12.05 -11.26
CA SER A 113 -6.42 -12.34 -12.68
C SER A 113 -5.52 -13.48 -13.15
N GLU A 114 -4.25 -13.46 -12.75
CA GLU A 114 -3.27 -14.50 -13.10
C GLU A 114 -3.60 -15.85 -12.44
N GLN A 115 -3.97 -15.88 -11.16
CA GLN A 115 -4.38 -17.13 -10.48
C GLN A 115 -5.61 -17.78 -11.11
N ASN A 116 -6.46 -16.99 -11.77
CA ASN A 116 -7.67 -17.48 -12.44
C ASN A 116 -7.46 -17.85 -13.91
N THR A 117 -6.29 -17.59 -14.51
CA THR A 117 -6.02 -17.87 -15.92
C THR A 117 -5.40 -19.25 -16.10
N PHE A 118 -6.04 -20.13 -16.88
CA PHE A 118 -5.44 -21.40 -17.28
C PHE A 118 -4.39 -21.15 -18.36
N SER A 119 -3.14 -21.52 -18.08
CA SER A 119 -2.07 -21.52 -19.09
C SER A 119 -1.24 -22.80 -18.98
N PRO A 120 -0.98 -23.50 -20.10
CA PRO A 120 -0.08 -24.65 -20.14
C PRO A 120 1.41 -24.27 -20.07
N VAL A 121 1.72 -22.97 -20.10
CA VAL A 121 3.07 -22.42 -19.92
C VAL A 121 3.11 -21.58 -18.65
N ASP A 122 4.21 -21.67 -17.89
CA ASP A 122 4.47 -20.82 -16.74
C ASP A 122 4.45 -19.35 -17.18
N MET A 123 3.44 -18.60 -16.73
CA MET A 123 3.23 -17.22 -17.16
C MET A 123 4.09 -16.22 -16.39
N GLY A 124 4.94 -16.68 -15.46
CA GLY A 124 5.69 -15.78 -14.59
C GLY A 124 4.76 -15.10 -13.60
N ASN A 125 3.98 -15.91 -12.87
CA ASN A 125 3.00 -15.45 -11.89
C ASN A 125 3.61 -14.40 -10.96
N THR A 126 2.95 -13.24 -10.82
CA THR A 126 3.23 -12.25 -9.79
C THR A 126 3.14 -12.98 -8.44
N PRO A 127 4.27 -13.21 -7.74
CA PRO A 127 4.24 -13.87 -6.46
C PRO A 127 3.43 -13.02 -5.49
N TYR A 128 2.63 -13.67 -4.63
CA TYR A 128 1.94 -12.96 -3.55
C TYR A 128 2.92 -12.13 -2.68
N LYS A 129 4.17 -12.58 -2.58
CA LYS A 129 5.27 -11.88 -1.93
C LYS A 129 5.55 -10.47 -2.50
N ASP A 130 5.29 -10.25 -3.78
CA ASP A 130 5.49 -8.93 -4.40
C ASP A 130 4.45 -7.91 -3.93
N LEU A 131 3.33 -8.38 -3.35
CA LEU A 131 2.33 -7.54 -2.70
C LEU A 131 2.80 -7.05 -1.31
N GLU A 132 3.61 -7.86 -0.61
CA GLU A 132 4.14 -7.53 0.73
C GLU A 132 4.93 -6.22 0.71
N LEU A 133 5.67 -5.96 -0.37
CA LEU A 133 6.44 -4.72 -0.55
C LEU A 133 5.55 -3.47 -0.43
N TRP A 134 4.37 -3.49 -1.05
CA TRP A 134 3.46 -2.35 -1.06
C TRP A 134 2.71 -2.22 0.26
N TYR A 135 2.34 -3.35 0.86
CA TYR A 135 1.78 -3.40 2.21
C TYR A 135 2.75 -2.82 3.25
N ASP A 136 4.01 -3.26 3.25
CA ASP A 136 5.04 -2.81 4.19
C ASP A 136 5.34 -1.32 4.01
N ALA A 137 5.32 -0.82 2.77
CA ALA A 137 5.46 0.60 2.50
C ALA A 137 4.29 1.40 3.09
N ALA A 138 3.04 0.97 2.86
CA ALA A 138 1.85 1.60 3.44
C ALA A 138 1.89 1.55 4.97
N ALA A 139 2.20 0.40 5.57
CA ALA A 139 2.31 0.23 7.01
C ALA A 139 3.44 1.08 7.62
N GLY A 140 4.55 1.25 6.90
CA GLY A 140 5.65 2.12 7.27
C GLY A 140 5.24 3.58 7.37
N VAL A 141 4.44 4.07 6.41
CA VAL A 141 3.89 5.42 6.43
C VAL A 141 2.78 5.55 7.48
N TRP A 142 1.91 4.55 7.62
CA TRP A 142 0.84 4.53 8.62
C TRP A 142 1.36 4.80 10.03
N LYS A 143 2.51 4.23 10.41
CA LYS A 143 3.16 4.48 11.72
C LYS A 143 3.44 5.95 12.02
N LYS A 144 3.58 6.79 10.99
CA LYS A 144 3.83 8.22 11.13
C LYS A 144 2.54 9.03 11.25
N ILE A 145 1.54 8.66 10.44
CA ILE A 145 0.29 9.43 10.33
C ILE A 145 -0.80 8.98 11.31
N SER A 146 -0.71 7.76 11.86
CA SER A 146 -1.77 7.15 12.69
C SER A 146 -2.14 7.93 13.94
N GLN A 147 -1.21 8.73 14.49
CA GLN A 147 -1.48 9.60 15.63
C GLN A 147 -2.59 10.64 15.34
N ASP A 148 -2.82 10.97 14.07
CA ASP A 148 -3.87 11.89 13.65
C ASP A 148 -5.25 11.21 13.50
N TYR A 149 -5.29 9.87 13.59
CA TYR A 149 -6.48 9.04 13.37
C TYR A 149 -6.69 8.06 14.53
N PRO A 150 -7.01 8.55 15.75
CA PRO A 150 -7.00 7.74 16.98
C PRO A 150 -8.00 6.57 16.96
N ASP A 151 -9.09 6.68 16.19
CA ASP A 151 -10.13 5.66 16.08
C ASP A 151 -9.93 4.72 14.88
N ALA A 152 -8.94 5.00 14.02
CA ALA A 152 -8.62 4.19 12.86
C ALA A 152 -7.56 3.14 13.18
N LYS A 153 -7.64 1.99 12.51
CA LYS A 153 -6.67 0.90 12.64
C LYS A 153 -6.20 0.48 11.25
N MET A 154 -4.88 0.30 11.09
CA MET A 154 -4.32 -0.17 9.82
C MET A 154 -5.05 -1.45 9.38
N TYR A 155 -5.40 -1.51 8.09
CA TYR A 155 -5.95 -2.74 7.52
C TYR A 155 -4.91 -3.87 7.53
N ASP A 156 -5.39 -5.11 7.55
CA ASP A 156 -4.53 -6.28 7.38
C ASP A 156 -4.29 -6.57 5.89
N MET A 157 -3.19 -7.28 5.60
CA MET A 157 -2.88 -7.71 4.24
C MET A 157 -3.98 -8.63 3.69
N PRO A 158 -4.45 -8.42 2.44
CA PRO A 158 -5.41 -9.33 1.81
C PRO A 158 -4.90 -10.77 1.73
N ALA A 159 -5.73 -11.77 2.02
CA ALA A 159 -5.30 -13.16 2.00
C ALA A 159 -4.79 -13.63 0.61
N PRO A 160 -3.81 -14.55 0.55
CA PRO A 160 -3.40 -15.17 -0.71
C PRO A 160 -4.55 -15.99 -1.30
N ILE A 161 -4.61 -16.04 -2.62
CA ILE A 161 -5.56 -16.87 -3.36
C ILE A 161 -4.91 -18.23 -3.55
N GLU A 162 -5.55 -19.29 -3.08
CA GLU A 162 -5.04 -20.63 -3.30
C GLU A 162 -5.02 -20.97 -4.80
N PRO A 163 -3.93 -21.56 -5.31
CA PRO A 163 -3.89 -22.02 -6.69
C PRO A 163 -5.05 -23.00 -6.94
N LYS A 164 -5.82 -22.79 -8.02
CA LYS A 164 -6.83 -23.77 -8.42
C LYS A 164 -6.13 -25.09 -8.75
N LYS A 165 -6.36 -26.11 -7.92
CA LYS A 165 -5.94 -27.48 -8.21
C LYS A 165 -6.87 -28.05 -9.28
N TRP A 166 -6.49 -27.90 -10.55
CA TRP A 166 -7.18 -28.56 -11.64
C TRP A 166 -6.84 -30.06 -11.60
N ILE A 167 -7.83 -30.89 -11.29
CA ILE A 167 -7.71 -32.34 -11.48
C ILE A 167 -7.86 -32.61 -12.98
N ILE A 168 -6.83 -33.19 -13.60
CA ILE A 168 -6.88 -33.61 -15.00
C ILE A 168 -8.06 -34.58 -15.17
N GLY A 169 -9.12 -34.15 -15.85
CA GLY A 169 -10.32 -34.94 -16.12
C GLY A 169 -11.65 -34.25 -15.82
N GLU A 170 -11.65 -33.17 -15.04
CA GLU A 170 -12.83 -32.31 -14.87
C GLU A 170 -12.72 -31.09 -15.81
N VAL A 171 -13.44 -31.16 -16.93
CA VAL A 171 -13.77 -29.98 -17.76
C VAL A 171 -15.21 -29.58 -17.38
N PRO A 172 -15.52 -28.28 -17.21
CA PRO A 172 -16.87 -27.84 -16.87
C PRO A 172 -17.94 -28.23 -17.91
#